data_AF-A0A0M3IDK0-F1
#
_entry.id   AF-A0A0M3IDK0-F1
#
_cell.length_a   1.000
_cell.length_b   1.000
_cell.length_c   1.000
_cell.angle_alpha   90.00
_cell.angle_beta   90.00
_cell.angle_gamma   90.00
#
_symmetry.space_group_name_H-M   'P 1'
#
loop_
_entity.id
_entity.type
_entity.pdbx_description
1 polymer ?
#
loop_
_entity_poly.entity_id
_entity_poly.type
_entity_poly.pdbx_seq_one_letter_code
_entity_poly.pdbx_strand_id
1 'polypeptide(L)'
;MMAAGLLGLNKADEGSSSSAEPKRGRSRSTGRPILGVHYTKEEAETVERIRHCKDYYEILNLKKDATEAQLKREYRKLALQLHPDKCRAPGATEAFKALGNAYAVLTNKEKRAQYDLYGTEGPRRRSSADGDFYEYDYGRGFEAEFTPEEIFNMFFGGGYPAGHLNRRHRGAQYHFHQHQTGQQEQSPYGPILQLLPLFAVIFLGLIAQLMVGDPAFSLHRDSKYSEERFTKDLQVPYYVKTDFLANYRNRIPQVEHQVEDEYISQLRMNCYKERNQKETLAWRARTFGDAEMWHRAQRMATPSCDRLQQIYS
;
A
#
# COMPACT_ATOMS: atom_id res chain seq x y z
N MET A 1 -92.35 43.78 -13.49
CA MET A 1 -91.83 42.43 -13.81
C MET A 1 -90.33 42.55 -14.03
N MET A 2 -89.58 41.87 -13.15
CA MET A 2 -88.25 41.26 -13.34
C MET A 2 -87.13 42.13 -13.96
N ALA A 3 -86.27 42.71 -13.11
CA ALA A 3 -84.94 42.18 -12.71
C ALA A 3 -83.90 42.35 -13.84
N ALA A 4 -83.11 43.44 -13.89
CA ALA A 4 -81.95 43.83 -13.04
C ALA A 4 -80.84 42.76 -13.01
N GLY A 5 -79.58 43.01 -13.35
CA GLY A 5 -78.89 44.24 -13.72
C GLY A 5 -77.38 44.01 -13.89
N LEU A 6 -76.74 45.04 -14.46
CA LEU A 6 -75.34 45.47 -14.30
C LEU A 6 -74.21 44.60 -14.89
N LEU A 7 -73.76 44.99 -16.08
CA LEU A 7 -72.40 44.83 -16.60
C LEU A 7 -71.57 46.05 -16.19
N GLY A 8 -70.37 45.85 -15.62
CA GLY A 8 -69.41 46.94 -15.43
C GLY A 8 -68.29 46.67 -14.44
N LEU A 9 -67.12 46.30 -14.99
CA LEU A 9 -65.75 46.59 -14.54
C LEU A 9 -65.35 46.28 -13.09
N ASN A 10 -64.35 45.40 -12.91
CA ASN A 10 -63.10 45.83 -12.27
C ASN A 10 -61.91 44.88 -12.55
N LYS A 11 -60.77 45.55 -12.62
CA LYS A 11 -59.40 45.18 -12.97
C LYS A 11 -58.69 44.53 -11.78
N ALA A 12 -57.90 43.48 -12.00
CA ALA A 12 -56.69 43.18 -11.22
C ALA A 12 -55.90 42.06 -11.90
N ASP A 13 -54.62 42.34 -12.11
CA ASP A 13 -53.60 41.48 -12.69
C ASP A 13 -52.81 40.75 -11.58
N GLU A 14 -52.16 39.67 -12.00
CA GLU A 14 -51.08 38.90 -11.36
C GLU A 14 -51.36 37.99 -10.15
N GLY A 15 -51.14 36.69 -10.38
CA GLY A 15 -51.08 35.65 -9.34
C GLY A 15 -50.76 34.26 -9.90
N SER A 16 -49.46 34.00 -10.10
CA SER A 16 -48.74 32.70 -10.02
C SER A 16 -49.54 31.38 -10.15
N SER A 17 -49.31 30.61 -11.22
CA SER A 17 -49.78 29.22 -11.34
C SER A 17 -48.64 28.22 -11.35
N SER A 18 -48.73 27.32 -10.38
CA SER A 18 -48.02 26.05 -10.22
C SER A 18 -48.38 25.03 -11.31
N SER A 19 -47.43 24.23 -11.78
CA SER A 19 -47.66 22.93 -12.45
C SER A 19 -46.36 22.12 -12.43
N ALA A 20 -46.20 21.14 -11.53
CA ALA A 20 -46.52 19.72 -11.73
C ALA A 20 -45.42 18.92 -12.46
N GLU A 21 -44.74 18.04 -11.72
CA GLU A 21 -43.84 16.98 -12.20
C GLU A 21 -44.56 15.95 -13.10
N PRO A 22 -43.79 15.16 -13.88
CA PRO A 22 -44.12 13.75 -14.07
C PRO A 22 -42.99 12.80 -13.59
N LYS A 23 -43.42 11.81 -12.81
CA LYS A 23 -42.68 10.69 -12.26
C LYS A 23 -42.20 9.71 -13.35
N ARG A 24 -40.96 9.21 -13.23
CA ARG A 24 -40.53 7.97 -13.91
C ARG A 24 -39.74 7.05 -12.96
N GLY A 25 -40.32 5.86 -12.78
CA GLY A 25 -39.64 4.56 -12.80
C GLY A 25 -38.55 4.28 -11.76
N ARG A 26 -38.95 3.72 -10.62
CA ARG A 26 -38.06 3.17 -9.59
C ARG A 26 -37.69 1.72 -9.95
N SER A 27 -36.43 1.45 -10.29
CA SER A 27 -35.87 0.08 -10.33
C SER A 27 -34.83 -0.07 -9.20
N ARG A 28 -35.07 -1.05 -8.32
CA ARG A 28 -34.10 -1.64 -7.36
C ARG A 28 -33.03 -2.38 -8.19
N SER A 29 -31.77 -2.53 -7.83
CA SER A 29 -30.99 -2.60 -6.59
C SER A 29 -29.52 -2.50 -7.02
N THR A 30 -28.56 -2.01 -6.23
CA THR A 30 -27.64 -2.89 -5.47
C THR A 30 -26.83 -2.06 -4.47
N GLY A 31 -26.71 -2.58 -3.24
CA GLY A 31 -25.60 -2.34 -2.31
C GLY A 31 -25.39 -0.90 -1.83
N ARG A 32 -25.95 -0.54 -0.67
CA ARG A 32 -25.35 0.52 0.16
C ARG A 32 -24.05 -0.03 0.74
N PRO A 33 -22.88 0.59 0.50
CA PRO A 33 -21.70 0.28 1.30
C PRO A 33 -21.90 0.87 2.70
N ILE A 34 -21.57 0.06 3.69
CA ILE A 34 -21.53 0.42 5.10
C ILE A 34 -20.46 1.51 5.25
N LEU A 35 -20.87 2.77 5.36
CA LEU A 35 -19.95 3.88 5.53
C LEU A 35 -19.82 4.26 7.01
N GLY A 36 -18.88 3.59 7.66
CA GLY A 36 -18.33 3.97 8.96
C GLY A 36 -16.90 4.54 8.83
N VAL A 37 -16.55 5.12 7.69
CA VAL A 37 -15.27 5.80 7.49
C VAL A 37 -15.54 7.16 6.87
N HIS A 38 -15.14 8.22 7.56
CA HIS A 38 -15.17 9.56 7.04
C HIS A 38 -14.16 9.67 5.89
N TYR A 39 -14.63 9.64 4.64
CA TYR A 39 -13.88 10.20 3.51
C TYR A 39 -14.53 11.52 3.11
N THR A 40 -13.71 12.46 2.64
CA THR A 40 -14.22 13.72 2.12
C THR A 40 -14.81 13.48 0.72
N LYS A 41 -15.86 14.22 0.38
CA LYS A 41 -16.49 14.13 -0.95
C LYS A 41 -15.49 14.42 -2.08
N GLU A 42 -14.53 15.31 -1.82
CA GLU A 42 -13.46 15.71 -2.73
C GLU A 42 -12.46 14.57 -3.01
N GLU A 43 -12.14 13.74 -2.00
CA GLU A 43 -11.29 12.56 -2.18
C GLU A 43 -11.96 11.52 -3.08
N ALA A 44 -13.26 11.28 -2.89
CA ALA A 44 -14.01 10.34 -3.73
C ALA A 44 -14.12 10.83 -5.19
N GLU A 45 -14.34 12.13 -5.41
CA GLU A 45 -14.35 12.73 -6.75
C GLU A 45 -12.98 12.65 -7.43
N THR A 46 -11.89 12.82 -6.67
CA THR A 46 -10.53 12.71 -7.19
C THR A 46 -10.17 11.28 -7.60
N VAL A 47 -10.55 10.29 -6.77
CA VAL A 47 -10.40 8.86 -7.09
C VAL A 47 -11.15 8.51 -8.36
N GLU A 48 -12.40 8.94 -8.48
CA GLU A 48 -13.24 8.61 -9.63
C GLU A 48 -12.72 9.25 -10.93
N ARG A 49 -12.24 10.50 -10.87
CA ARG A 49 -11.58 11.18 -11.99
C ARG A 49 -10.36 10.41 -12.48
N ILE A 50 -9.47 10.00 -11.57
CA ILE A 50 -8.23 9.31 -11.93
C ILE A 50 -8.50 7.91 -12.50
N ARG A 51 -9.57 7.23 -12.04
CA ARG A 51 -9.99 5.94 -12.60
C ARG A 51 -10.53 6.05 -14.02
N HIS A 52 -11.17 7.18 -14.36
CA HIS A 52 -11.80 7.39 -15.67
C HIS A 52 -10.87 8.05 -16.70
N CYS A 53 -9.83 8.76 -16.26
CA CYS A 53 -8.82 9.35 -17.15
C CYS A 53 -7.81 8.30 -17.61
N LYS A 54 -7.60 8.23 -18.94
CA LYS A 54 -6.55 7.39 -19.54
C LYS A 54 -5.28 8.18 -19.87
N ASP A 55 -5.31 9.50 -19.77
CA ASP A 55 -4.16 10.35 -20.09
C ASP A 55 -3.32 10.63 -18.84
N TYR A 56 -2.00 10.41 -18.93
CA TYR A 56 -1.07 10.53 -17.81
C TYR A 56 -0.94 11.98 -17.30
N TYR A 57 -1.03 12.96 -18.20
CA TYR A 57 -1.06 14.36 -17.83
C TYR A 57 -2.37 14.73 -17.11
N GLU A 58 -3.51 14.20 -17.55
CA GLU A 58 -4.80 14.46 -16.90
C GLU A 58 -4.90 13.79 -15.53
N ILE A 59 -4.37 12.57 -15.39
CA ILE A 59 -4.28 11.87 -14.09
C ILE A 59 -3.54 12.74 -13.06
N LEU A 60 -2.40 13.32 -13.46
CA LEU A 60 -1.60 14.22 -12.62
C LEU A 60 -2.14 15.66 -12.54
N ASN A 61 -3.22 15.96 -13.26
CA ASN A 61 -3.80 17.31 -13.38
C ASN A 61 -2.79 18.35 -13.90
N LEU A 62 -1.99 17.95 -14.88
CA LEU A 62 -0.96 18.73 -15.53
C LEU A 62 -1.29 18.97 -16.99
N LYS A 63 -0.73 20.05 -17.53
CA LYS A 63 -0.71 20.28 -18.98
C LYS A 63 0.52 19.58 -19.59
N LYS A 64 0.48 19.31 -20.90
CA LYS A 64 1.58 18.61 -21.61
C LYS A 64 2.92 19.37 -21.56
N ASP A 65 2.86 20.70 -21.44
CA ASP A 65 4.00 21.61 -21.27
C ASP A 65 4.54 21.69 -19.83
N ALA A 66 4.01 20.89 -18.90
CA ALA A 66 4.43 20.90 -17.51
C ALA A 66 5.93 20.55 -17.35
N THR A 67 6.60 21.33 -16.51
CA THR A 67 8.00 21.11 -16.13
C THR A 67 8.11 19.92 -15.17
N GLU A 68 9.28 19.29 -15.12
CA GLU A 68 9.56 18.17 -14.19
C GLU A 68 9.31 18.56 -12.72
N ALA A 69 9.57 19.83 -12.37
CA ALA A 69 9.30 20.36 -11.03
C ALA A 69 7.80 20.39 -10.70
N GLN A 70 6.96 20.79 -11.66
CA GLN A 70 5.50 20.75 -11.51
C GLN A 70 4.99 19.32 -11.43
N LEU A 71 5.57 18.42 -12.23
CA LEU A 71 5.25 17.00 -12.21
C LEU A 71 5.49 16.34 -10.85
N LYS A 72 6.67 16.58 -10.26
CA LYS A 72 7.00 16.12 -8.91
C LYS A 72 6.12 16.75 -7.84
N ARG A 73 5.67 18.00 -8.00
CA ARG A 73 4.82 18.69 -7.03
C ARG A 73 3.40 18.12 -7.02
N GLU A 74 2.78 17.97 -8.18
CA GLU A 74 1.41 17.46 -8.27
C GLU A 74 1.33 15.96 -7.95
N TYR A 75 2.33 15.17 -8.33
CA TYR A 75 2.44 13.77 -7.91
C TYR A 75 2.46 13.63 -6.39
N ARG A 76 3.30 14.41 -5.69
CA ARG A 76 3.36 14.39 -4.22
C ARG A 76 2.03 14.74 -3.57
N LYS A 77 1.33 15.75 -4.11
CA LYS A 77 0.01 16.18 -3.61
C LYS A 77 -1.03 15.07 -3.75
N LEU A 78 -1.12 14.45 -4.92
CA LEU A 78 -2.09 13.38 -5.21
C LEU A 78 -1.74 12.06 -4.49
N ALA A 79 -0.45 11.73 -4.38
CA ALA A 79 0.00 10.51 -3.69
C ALA A 79 -0.35 10.54 -2.19
N LEU A 80 -0.26 11.71 -1.54
CA LEU A 80 -0.67 11.89 -0.15
C LEU A 80 -2.20 11.81 0.04
N GLN A 81 -2.97 12.27 -0.95
CA GLN A 81 -4.43 12.22 -0.93
C GLN A 81 -4.97 10.81 -1.21
N LEU A 82 -4.28 10.01 -2.03
CA LEU A 82 -4.70 8.67 -2.43
C LEU A 82 -4.01 7.54 -1.66
N HIS A 83 -3.19 7.88 -0.65
CA HIS A 83 -2.49 6.88 0.14
C HIS A 83 -3.49 5.93 0.82
N PRO A 84 -3.30 4.59 0.76
CA PRO A 84 -4.27 3.62 1.28
C PRO A 84 -4.54 3.74 2.79
N ASP A 85 -3.63 4.37 3.53
CA ASP A 85 -3.79 4.65 4.96
C ASP A 85 -4.68 5.88 5.24
N LYS A 86 -4.67 6.89 4.35
CA LYS A 86 -5.43 8.14 4.51
C LYS A 86 -6.78 8.11 3.80
N CYS A 87 -6.86 7.47 2.63
CA CYS A 87 -8.07 7.41 1.82
C CYS A 87 -8.58 5.97 1.74
N ARG A 88 -9.74 5.72 2.37
CA ARG A 88 -10.46 4.43 2.30
C ARG A 88 -11.62 4.46 1.30
N ALA A 89 -11.61 5.41 0.35
CA ALA A 89 -12.62 5.49 -0.68
C ALA A 89 -12.56 4.25 -1.60
N PRO A 90 -13.71 3.77 -2.12
CA PRO A 90 -13.74 2.63 -3.03
C PRO A 90 -12.95 2.97 -4.32
N GLY A 91 -12.02 2.10 -4.70
CA GLY A 91 -11.18 2.31 -5.88
C GLY A 91 -9.94 3.19 -5.67
N ALA A 92 -9.66 3.65 -4.45
CA ALA A 92 -8.46 4.44 -4.14
C ALA A 92 -7.16 3.72 -4.53
N THR A 93 -7.09 2.40 -4.31
CA THR A 93 -5.95 1.57 -4.71
C THR A 93 -5.74 1.55 -6.23
N GLU A 94 -6.81 1.48 -7.02
CA GLU A 94 -6.73 1.51 -8.49
C GLU A 94 -6.31 2.89 -9.00
N ALA A 95 -6.84 3.96 -8.40
CA ALA A 95 -6.44 5.33 -8.71
C ALA A 95 -4.96 5.57 -8.37
N PHE A 96 -4.49 5.04 -7.23
CA PHE A 96 -3.10 5.12 -6.84
C PHE A 96 -2.17 4.37 -7.80
N LYS A 97 -2.62 3.22 -8.32
CA LYS A 97 -1.93 2.47 -9.40
C LYS A 97 -1.80 3.29 -10.67
N ALA A 98 -2.89 3.90 -11.13
CA ALA A 98 -2.88 4.75 -12.31
C ALA A 98 -1.96 5.98 -12.13
N LEU A 99 -1.97 6.59 -10.94
CA LEU A 99 -1.11 7.73 -10.60
C LEU A 99 0.38 7.36 -10.64
N GLY A 100 0.76 6.21 -10.06
CA GLY A 100 2.14 5.73 -10.05
C GLY A 100 2.66 5.43 -11.45
N ASN A 101 1.83 4.79 -12.29
CA ASN A 101 2.18 4.50 -13.68
C ASN A 101 2.38 5.79 -14.50
N ALA A 102 1.48 6.75 -14.37
CA ALA A 102 1.59 8.06 -15.02
C ALA A 102 2.90 8.77 -14.66
N TYR A 103 3.26 8.78 -13.37
CA TYR A 103 4.49 9.40 -12.90
C TYR A 103 5.74 8.68 -13.43
N ALA A 104 5.75 7.34 -13.43
CA ALA A 104 6.91 6.55 -13.90
C ALA A 104 7.18 6.76 -15.39
N VAL A 105 6.13 6.91 -16.21
CA VAL A 105 6.29 7.19 -17.66
C VAL A 105 6.75 8.62 -17.89
N LEU A 106 6.16 9.59 -17.19
CA LEU A 106 6.43 11.01 -17.45
C LEU A 106 7.72 11.53 -16.81
N THR A 107 8.27 10.83 -15.79
CA THR A 107 9.54 11.22 -15.17
C THR A 107 10.74 10.85 -16.04
N ASN A 108 10.67 9.73 -16.77
CA ASN A 108 11.71 9.33 -17.69
C ASN A 108 11.55 10.05 -19.04
N LYS A 109 12.54 10.87 -19.43
CA LYS A 109 12.51 11.67 -20.66
C LYS A 109 12.29 10.84 -21.93
N GLU A 110 12.86 9.65 -22.01
CA GLU A 110 12.71 8.76 -23.17
C GLU A 110 11.30 8.17 -23.24
N LYS A 111 10.76 7.75 -22.09
CA LYS A 111 9.39 7.21 -22.00
C LYS A 111 8.34 8.30 -22.20
N ARG A 112 8.57 9.50 -21.67
CA ARG A 112 7.74 10.68 -21.90
C ARG A 112 7.69 11.03 -23.38
N ALA A 113 8.83 11.05 -24.07
CA ALA A 113 8.87 11.30 -25.51
C ALA A 113 8.12 10.22 -26.30
N GLN A 114 8.26 8.94 -25.94
CA GLN A 114 7.49 7.85 -26.57
C GLN A 114 5.99 7.97 -26.32
N TYR A 115 5.59 8.33 -25.10
CA TYR A 115 4.20 8.57 -24.74
C TYR A 115 3.62 9.78 -25.46
N ASP A 116 4.38 10.86 -25.60
CA ASP A 116 3.95 12.06 -26.33
C ASP A 116 3.77 11.79 -27.85
N LEU A 117 4.51 10.82 -28.40
CA LEU A 117 4.42 10.41 -29.80
C LEU A 117 3.30 9.40 -30.10
N TYR A 118 3.06 8.44 -29.21
CA TYR A 118 2.13 7.32 -29.47
C TYR A 118 0.89 7.29 -28.56
N GLY A 119 0.84 8.10 -27.51
CA GLY A 119 -0.24 8.11 -26.51
C GLY A 119 -0.23 6.87 -25.62
N THR A 120 -1.36 6.62 -24.94
CA THR A 120 -1.55 5.47 -24.05
C THR A 120 -1.68 4.15 -24.79
N GLU A 121 -2.05 4.18 -26.08
CA GLU A 121 -1.95 3.03 -26.98
C GLU A 121 -0.57 3.04 -27.64
N GLY A 122 0.44 2.57 -26.90
CA GLY A 122 1.81 2.46 -27.41
C GLY A 122 1.89 1.75 -28.78
N PRO A 123 3.01 1.88 -29.50
CA PRO A 123 3.12 1.33 -30.85
C PRO A 123 2.80 -0.16 -30.84
N ARG A 124 1.69 -0.57 -31.48
CA ARG A 124 1.30 -1.97 -31.65
C ARG A 124 2.37 -2.69 -32.47
N ARG A 125 3.44 -3.15 -31.82
CA ARG A 125 4.40 -4.06 -32.42
C ARG A 125 3.69 -5.40 -32.62
N ARG A 126 3.43 -5.73 -33.88
CA ARG A 126 3.07 -7.10 -34.29
C ARG A 126 4.30 -7.98 -34.06
N SER A 127 4.07 -9.13 -33.42
CA SER A 127 4.98 -10.27 -33.25
C SER A 127 6.01 -10.18 -32.11
N SER A 128 5.71 -10.84 -30.99
CA SER A 128 6.21 -12.18 -30.63
C SER A 128 5.84 -12.47 -29.18
N ALA A 129 5.63 -13.74 -28.87
CA ALA A 129 5.18 -14.24 -27.58
C ALA A 129 6.02 -13.73 -26.40
N ASP A 130 5.53 -12.73 -25.69
CA ASP A 130 5.61 -12.65 -24.24
C ASP A 130 4.52 -11.69 -23.74
N GLY A 131 3.76 -12.14 -22.74
CA GLY A 131 2.65 -11.39 -22.18
C GLY A 131 3.16 -10.34 -21.20
N ASP A 132 3.77 -9.27 -21.71
CA ASP A 132 4.17 -8.11 -20.89
C ASP A 132 2.94 -7.23 -20.58
N PHE A 133 2.04 -7.78 -19.78
CA PHE A 133 1.20 -6.96 -18.90
C PHE A 133 2.16 -6.38 -17.85
N TYR A 134 2.50 -5.10 -17.99
CA TYR A 134 3.33 -4.39 -17.02
C TYR A 134 2.61 -4.28 -15.66
N GLU A 135 2.58 -5.37 -14.92
CA GLU A 135 2.31 -5.37 -13.49
C GLU A 135 3.53 -4.74 -12.81
N TYR A 136 3.43 -3.43 -12.57
CA TYR A 136 4.45 -2.69 -11.86
C TYR A 136 4.50 -3.22 -10.42
N ASP A 137 5.51 -4.02 -10.13
CA ASP A 137 5.86 -4.45 -8.78
C ASP A 137 6.21 -3.22 -7.94
N TYR A 138 5.27 -2.86 -7.06
CA TYR A 138 5.37 -1.74 -6.13
C TYR A 138 6.61 -1.80 -5.22
N GLY A 139 7.28 -2.97 -5.11
CA GLY A 139 8.49 -3.14 -4.33
C GLY A 139 9.76 -2.57 -4.96
N ARG A 140 9.83 -2.45 -6.30
CA ARG A 140 11.11 -2.19 -7.00
C ARG A 140 11.19 -0.83 -7.69
N GLY A 141 10.06 -0.18 -7.94
CA GLY A 141 9.98 1.11 -8.63
C GLY A 141 10.20 2.34 -7.74
N PHE A 142 10.07 2.21 -6.43
CA PHE A 142 10.35 3.28 -5.46
C PHE A 142 11.86 3.45 -5.21
N GLU A 143 12.66 2.40 -5.44
CA GLU A 143 14.12 2.40 -5.24
C GLU A 143 14.93 2.98 -6.41
N ALA A 144 14.33 3.15 -7.59
CA ALA A 144 15.10 3.51 -8.79
C ALA A 144 15.43 5.02 -8.90
N GLU A 145 14.70 5.90 -8.19
CA GLU A 145 14.84 7.35 -8.37
C GLU A 145 14.95 8.18 -7.08
N PHE A 146 14.76 7.56 -5.91
CA PHE A 146 14.94 8.24 -4.63
C PHE A 146 16.09 7.59 -3.87
N THR A 147 17.17 8.35 -3.71
CA THR A 147 18.27 7.93 -2.84
C THR A 147 17.76 7.85 -1.40
N PRO A 148 18.23 6.90 -0.56
CA PRO A 148 17.87 6.84 0.85
C PRO A 148 18.02 8.19 1.57
N GLU A 149 18.97 9.00 1.13
CA GLU A 149 19.24 10.36 1.60
C GLU A 149 18.15 11.37 1.18
N GLU A 150 17.56 11.24 -0.01
CA GLU A 150 16.43 12.06 -0.48
C GLU A 150 15.13 11.70 0.24
N ILE A 151 14.91 10.41 0.51
CA ILE A 151 13.76 9.92 1.30
C ILE A 151 13.87 10.41 2.74
N PHE A 152 15.09 10.35 3.30
CA PHE A 152 15.38 10.84 4.64
C PHE A 152 15.16 12.35 4.77
N ASN A 153 15.69 13.14 3.83
CA ASN A 153 15.49 14.59 3.81
C ASN A 153 14.02 14.99 3.55
N MET A 154 13.28 14.19 2.79
CA MET A 154 11.84 14.36 2.53
C MET A 154 10.98 14.09 3.76
N PHE A 155 11.41 13.21 4.66
CA PHE A 155 10.67 12.85 5.87
C PHE A 155 11.06 13.69 7.10
N PHE A 156 12.31 14.16 7.19
CA PHE A 156 12.85 14.80 8.40
C PHE A 156 13.20 16.29 8.27
N GLY A 157 12.80 16.95 7.18
CA GLY A 157 12.76 18.42 7.13
C GLY A 157 14.14 19.10 7.10
N GLY A 158 15.00 18.71 6.15
CA GLY A 158 16.07 19.54 5.60
C GLY A 158 17.14 20.05 6.57
N GLY A 159 18.18 19.24 6.83
CA GLY A 159 19.33 19.68 7.63
C GLY A 159 20.66 18.99 7.32
N TYR A 160 20.75 18.12 6.31
CA TYR A 160 22.01 17.47 5.94
C TYR A 160 22.75 18.32 4.89
N PRO A 161 23.97 18.82 5.15
CA PRO A 161 24.77 19.45 4.10
C PRO A 161 25.14 18.37 3.08
N ALA A 162 24.53 18.44 1.90
CA ALA A 162 24.83 17.55 0.79
C ALA A 162 26.27 17.78 0.32
N GLY A 163 27.18 16.89 0.73
CA GLY A 163 28.46 16.75 0.05
C GLY A 163 28.19 16.28 -1.38
N HIS A 164 28.44 17.16 -2.35
CA HIS A 164 28.29 16.88 -3.78
C HIS A 164 29.12 15.64 -4.19
N LEU A 165 28.49 14.47 -4.21
CA LEU A 165 29.00 13.31 -4.93
C LEU A 165 28.74 13.51 -6.42
N ASN A 166 29.76 14.01 -7.12
CA ASN A 166 29.82 14.12 -8.57
C ASN A 166 29.59 12.74 -9.21
N ARG A 167 28.34 12.44 -9.59
CA ARG A 167 28.03 11.33 -10.49
C ARG A 167 28.30 11.80 -11.91
N ARG A 168 29.49 11.47 -12.42
CA ARG A 168 29.97 11.78 -13.77
C ARG A 168 29.13 11.01 -14.81
N HIS A 169 27.98 11.56 -15.21
CA HIS A 169 27.28 11.11 -16.40
C HIS A 169 27.96 11.73 -17.63
N ARG A 170 28.37 10.87 -18.56
CA ARG A 170 28.93 11.26 -19.86
C ARG A 170 27.86 11.99 -20.66
N GLY A 171 28.07 13.28 -20.93
CA GLY A 171 27.30 14.05 -21.92
C GLY A 171 26.65 15.32 -21.38
N ALA A 172 26.92 16.44 -22.06
CA ALA A 172 26.37 17.79 -21.90
C ALA A 172 26.87 18.59 -20.68
N GLN A 173 27.83 19.48 -20.97
CA GLN A 173 28.39 20.48 -20.08
C GLN A 173 27.48 21.72 -20.07
N TYR A 174 26.75 21.94 -18.98
CA TYR A 174 26.15 23.23 -18.65
C TYR A 174 26.78 23.73 -17.35
N HIS A 175 27.62 24.76 -17.45
CA HIS A 175 28.13 25.49 -16.30
C HIS A 175 27.07 26.47 -15.81
N PHE A 176 26.46 26.20 -14.66
CA PHE A 176 25.68 27.18 -13.91
C PHE A 176 26.58 27.77 -12.83
N HIS A 177 27.05 29.00 -13.03
CA HIS A 177 27.69 29.78 -11.96
C HIS A 177 26.61 30.32 -11.03
N GLN A 178 26.46 29.71 -9.85
CA GLN A 178 25.75 30.34 -8.75
C GLN A 178 26.78 30.95 -7.79
N HIS A 179 26.94 32.27 -7.88
CA HIS A 179 27.53 33.04 -6.80
C HIS A 179 26.58 32.97 -5.59
N GLN A 180 27.04 32.44 -4.47
CA GLN A 180 26.48 32.76 -3.17
C GLN A 180 27.59 33.28 -2.27
N THR A 181 27.71 34.61 -2.26
CA THR A 181 28.22 35.35 -1.11
C THR A 181 27.11 35.42 -0.08
N GLY A 182 27.26 34.67 1.01
CA GLY A 182 26.40 34.75 2.18
C GLY A 182 27.16 34.20 3.38
N GLN A 183 27.80 35.08 4.15
CA GLN A 183 28.33 34.74 5.47
C GLN A 183 27.16 34.25 6.32
N GLN A 184 27.12 32.95 6.60
CA GLN A 184 26.15 32.38 7.52
C GLN A 184 26.93 31.96 8.77
N GLU A 185 26.75 32.73 9.86
CA GLU A 185 27.27 32.40 11.18
C GLU A 185 26.91 30.95 11.53
N GLN A 186 27.94 30.11 11.67
CA GLN A 186 27.79 28.73 12.07
C GLN A 186 27.37 28.67 13.54
N SER A 187 26.07 28.54 13.79
CA SER A 187 25.59 28.15 15.12
C SER A 187 26.23 26.80 15.50
N PRO A 188 26.90 26.69 16.66
CA PRO A 188 27.62 25.48 17.08
C PRO A 188 26.70 24.26 17.31
N TYR A 189 25.39 24.47 17.29
CA TYR A 189 24.36 23.43 17.47
C TYR A 189 23.85 22.83 16.15
N GLY A 190 24.29 23.32 14.99
CA GLY A 190 23.91 22.79 13.66
C GLY A 190 24.05 21.26 13.52
N PRO A 191 25.18 20.64 13.89
CA PRO A 191 25.33 19.19 13.75
C PRO A 191 24.48 18.38 14.75
N ILE A 192 24.10 18.97 15.89
CA ILE A 192 23.29 18.30 16.93
C ILE A 192 21.83 18.21 16.50
N LEU A 193 21.28 19.28 15.90
CA LEU A 193 19.91 19.32 15.39
C LEU A 193 19.67 18.32 14.25
N GLN A 194 20.70 18.02 13.47
CA GLN A 194 20.65 17.07 12.35
C GLN A 194 20.51 15.59 12.79
N LEU A 195 20.93 15.27 14.03
CA LEU A 195 20.84 13.91 14.59
C LEU A 195 19.53 13.65 15.35
N LEU A 196 18.79 14.70 15.74
CA LEU A 196 17.51 14.62 16.44
C LEU A 196 16.51 13.64 15.78
N PRO A 197 16.28 13.64 14.45
CA PRO A 197 15.38 12.67 13.83
C PRO A 197 15.85 11.21 13.95
N LEU A 198 17.16 10.96 13.88
CA LEU A 198 17.72 9.62 14.07
C LEU A 198 17.53 9.16 15.52
N PHE A 199 17.80 10.05 16.48
CA PHE A 199 17.52 9.79 17.88
C PHE A 199 16.03 9.58 18.14
N ALA A 200 15.15 10.32 17.48
CA ALA A 200 13.70 10.15 17.62
C ALA A 200 13.24 8.78 17.12
N VAL A 201 13.75 8.30 15.98
CA VAL A 201 13.41 6.95 15.46
C VAL A 201 13.93 5.86 16.38
N ILE A 202 15.19 5.96 16.82
CA ILE A 202 15.79 4.99 17.76
C ILE A 202 15.01 5.01 19.08
N PHE A 203 14.68 6.19 19.59
CA PHE A 203 13.94 6.37 20.83
C PHE A 203 12.50 5.85 20.72
N LEU A 204 11.80 6.13 19.61
CA LEU A 204 10.47 5.56 19.33
C LEU A 204 10.53 4.03 19.22
N GLY A 205 11.56 3.48 18.57
CA GLY A 205 11.77 2.03 18.49
C GLY A 205 12.01 1.40 19.85
N LEU A 206 12.82 2.03 20.70
CA LEU A 206 13.07 1.57 22.08
C LEU A 206 11.83 1.71 22.97
N ILE A 207 11.07 2.80 22.84
CA ILE A 207 9.80 2.98 23.55
C ILE A 207 8.80 1.91 23.10
N ALA A 208 8.69 1.64 21.80
CA ALA A 208 7.79 0.60 21.28
C ALA A 208 8.15 -0.77 21.86
N GLN A 209 9.43 -1.12 21.96
CA GLN A 209 9.88 -2.35 22.62
C GLN A 209 9.51 -2.39 24.11
N LEU A 210 9.50 -1.25 24.78
CA LEU A 210 9.10 -1.15 26.19
C LEU A 210 7.58 -1.24 26.40
N MET A 211 6.78 -0.93 25.36
CA MET A 211 5.32 -1.01 25.40
C MET A 211 4.76 -2.35 24.92
N VAL A 212 5.54 -3.15 24.17
CA VAL A 212 5.13 -4.51 23.80
C VAL A 212 5.24 -5.39 25.03
N GLY A 213 4.09 -5.67 25.65
CA GLY A 213 3.98 -6.63 26.73
C GLY A 213 4.41 -8.03 26.26
N ASP A 214 4.89 -8.83 27.20
CA ASP A 214 5.21 -10.23 26.93
C ASP A 214 4.02 -10.99 26.35
N PRO A 215 4.22 -11.93 25.42
CA PRO A 215 3.14 -12.76 24.92
C PRO A 215 2.53 -13.60 26.04
N ALA A 216 1.25 -13.96 25.87
CA ALA A 216 0.52 -14.74 26.88
C ALA A 216 1.01 -16.20 26.99
N PHE A 217 1.65 -16.71 25.93
CA PHE A 217 2.12 -18.09 25.82
C PHE A 217 3.38 -18.20 24.96
N SER A 218 3.97 -19.39 24.92
CA SER A 218 5.02 -19.82 24.00
C SER A 218 4.79 -21.26 23.54
N LEU A 219 5.08 -21.59 22.28
CA LEU A 219 5.05 -22.97 21.79
C LEU A 219 6.25 -23.81 22.26
N HIS A 220 7.29 -23.15 22.75
CA HIS A 220 8.50 -23.77 23.27
C HIS A 220 8.67 -23.48 24.76
N ARG A 221 9.14 -24.48 25.50
CA ARG A 221 9.43 -24.32 26.92
C ARG A 221 10.60 -23.38 27.14
N ASP A 222 10.43 -22.44 28.07
CA ASP A 222 11.49 -21.54 28.49
C ASP A 222 11.40 -21.33 30.01
N SER A 223 12.45 -20.76 30.61
CA SER A 223 12.49 -20.33 32.02
C SER A 223 11.30 -19.45 32.42
N LYS A 224 10.80 -18.63 31.49
CA LYS A 224 9.64 -17.74 31.67
C LYS A 224 8.29 -18.45 31.45
N TYR A 225 8.27 -19.43 30.55
CA TYR A 225 7.08 -20.20 30.17
C TYR A 225 7.29 -21.65 30.59
N SER A 226 7.05 -21.92 31.87
CA SER A 226 7.41 -23.19 32.52
C SER A 226 6.24 -24.14 32.66
N GLU A 227 5.01 -23.64 32.75
CA GLU A 227 3.80 -24.44 32.92
C GLU A 227 3.28 -24.93 31.57
N GLU A 228 3.25 -26.25 31.38
CA GLU A 228 2.73 -26.88 30.17
C GLU A 228 1.20 -27.02 30.24
N ARG A 229 0.56 -26.75 29.11
CA ARG A 229 -0.89 -26.87 28.91
C ARG A 229 -1.16 -27.41 27.50
N PHE A 230 -2.38 -27.89 27.29
CA PHE A 230 -2.84 -28.42 26.01
C PHE A 230 -4.07 -27.68 25.54
N THR A 231 -4.14 -27.38 24.25
CA THR A 231 -5.36 -26.82 23.64
C THR A 231 -6.46 -27.88 23.61
N LYS A 232 -7.73 -27.44 23.56
CA LYS A 232 -8.86 -28.36 23.62
C LYS A 232 -9.09 -29.13 22.33
N ASP A 233 -8.95 -28.45 21.19
CA ASP A 233 -9.36 -28.99 19.90
C ASP A 233 -8.23 -29.79 19.26
N LEU A 234 -7.05 -29.18 19.11
CA LEU A 234 -5.90 -29.83 18.46
C LEU A 234 -4.92 -30.52 19.41
N GLN A 235 -5.15 -30.43 20.73
CA GLN A 235 -4.27 -30.95 21.79
C GLN A 235 -2.81 -30.51 21.59
N VAL A 236 -2.60 -29.25 21.21
CA VAL A 236 -1.27 -28.69 20.99
C VAL A 236 -0.64 -28.32 22.33
N PRO A 237 0.58 -28.81 22.64
CA PRO A 237 1.30 -28.40 23.84
C PRO A 237 1.73 -26.93 23.71
N TYR A 238 1.43 -26.14 24.73
CA TYR A 238 1.86 -24.75 24.84
C TYR A 238 2.26 -24.43 26.28
N TYR A 239 3.13 -23.45 26.44
CA TYR A 239 3.73 -23.10 27.71
C TYR A 239 3.31 -21.70 28.15
N VAL A 240 2.96 -21.55 29.42
CA VAL A 240 2.52 -20.28 30.01
C VAL A 240 3.33 -19.92 31.25
N LYS A 241 3.20 -18.66 31.66
CA LYS A 241 3.75 -18.17 32.93
C LYS A 241 2.92 -18.68 34.11
N THR A 242 3.50 -18.67 35.31
CA THR A 242 2.83 -19.10 36.55
C THR A 242 1.61 -18.24 36.94
N ASP A 243 1.56 -16.97 36.50
CA ASP A 243 0.45 -16.04 36.74
C ASP A 243 -0.65 -16.09 35.66
N PHE A 244 -0.56 -17.01 34.71
CA PHE A 244 -1.46 -17.10 33.56
C PHE A 244 -2.93 -17.22 33.96
N LEU A 245 -3.27 -18.09 34.92
CA LEU A 245 -4.65 -18.28 35.35
C LEU A 245 -5.22 -17.04 36.06
N ALA A 246 -4.39 -16.22 36.73
CA ALA A 246 -4.85 -14.99 37.35
C ALA A 246 -5.25 -13.94 36.31
N ASN A 247 -4.47 -13.85 35.21
CA ASN A 247 -4.63 -12.81 34.19
C ASN A 247 -5.58 -13.21 33.05
N TYR A 248 -5.68 -14.51 32.72
CA TYR A 248 -6.34 -14.99 31.50
C TYR A 248 -7.50 -15.95 31.74
N ARG A 249 -7.97 -16.17 32.98
CA ARG A 249 -9.04 -17.15 33.33
C ARG A 249 -10.24 -17.16 32.38
N ASN A 250 -10.77 -15.97 32.05
CA ASN A 250 -11.96 -15.82 31.21
C ASN A 250 -11.63 -15.73 29.71
N ARG A 251 -10.34 -15.62 29.35
CA ARG A 251 -9.84 -15.49 27.97
C ARG A 251 -9.07 -16.73 27.51
N ILE A 252 -9.05 -17.82 28.29
CA ILE A 252 -8.39 -19.08 27.92
C ILE A 252 -8.78 -19.55 26.51
N PRO A 253 -10.07 -19.58 26.11
CA PRO A 253 -10.44 -20.00 24.76
C PRO A 253 -9.85 -19.12 23.65
N GLN A 254 -9.70 -17.82 23.91
CA GLN A 254 -9.09 -16.89 22.94
C GLN A 254 -7.59 -17.14 22.81
N VAL A 255 -6.92 -17.43 23.92
CA VAL A 255 -5.49 -17.79 23.93
C VAL A 255 -5.28 -19.14 23.24
N GLU A 256 -6.11 -20.15 23.54
CA GLU A 256 -6.04 -21.47 22.89
C GLU A 256 -6.22 -21.36 21.38
N HIS A 257 -7.17 -20.55 20.90
CA HIS A 257 -7.31 -20.29 19.45
C HIS A 257 -6.06 -19.65 18.84
N GLN A 258 -5.44 -18.68 19.53
CA GLN A 258 -4.20 -18.06 19.07
C GLN A 258 -3.02 -19.04 19.03
N VAL A 259 -2.93 -19.94 20.02
CA VAL A 259 -1.94 -21.02 20.06
C VAL A 259 -2.09 -21.93 18.85
N GLU A 260 -3.32 -22.32 18.52
CA GLU A 260 -3.61 -23.20 17.38
C GLU A 260 -3.31 -22.52 16.05
N ASP A 261 -3.67 -21.25 15.89
CA ASP A 261 -3.34 -20.45 14.70
C ASP A 261 -1.81 -20.35 14.49
N GLU A 262 -1.06 -20.05 15.55
CA GLU A 262 0.41 -19.95 15.50
C GLU A 262 1.05 -21.30 15.19
N TYR A 263 0.56 -22.38 15.82
CA TYR A 263 1.01 -23.74 15.57
C TYR A 263 0.77 -24.17 14.11
N ILE A 264 -0.42 -23.91 13.56
CA ILE A 264 -0.74 -24.18 12.15
C ILE A 264 0.15 -23.34 11.22
N SER A 265 0.36 -22.07 11.54
CA SER A 265 1.27 -21.20 10.77
C SER A 265 2.70 -21.76 10.74
N GLN A 266 3.22 -22.19 11.90
CA GLN A 266 4.53 -22.81 12.01
C GLN A 266 4.61 -24.13 11.21
N LEU A 267 3.58 -24.99 11.30
CA LEU A 267 3.48 -26.21 10.51
C LEU A 267 3.47 -25.93 9.00
N ARG A 268 2.75 -24.91 8.54
CA ARG A 268 2.73 -24.49 7.12
C ARG A 268 4.11 -24.08 6.65
N MET A 269 4.80 -23.25 7.43
CA MET A 269 6.16 -22.79 7.10
C MET A 269 7.16 -23.94 7.09
N ASN A 270 7.08 -24.87 8.05
CA ASN A 270 7.95 -26.03 8.11
C ASN A 270 7.66 -27.02 6.98
N CYS A 271 6.39 -27.28 6.67
CA CYS A 271 6.00 -28.10 5.53
C CYS A 271 6.51 -27.50 4.21
N TYR A 272 6.42 -26.19 4.03
CA TYR A 272 6.99 -25.53 2.86
C TYR A 272 8.50 -25.76 2.74
N LYS A 273 9.24 -25.63 3.85
CA LYS A 273 10.69 -25.90 3.90
C LYS A 273 11.02 -27.36 3.57
N GLU A 274 10.32 -28.31 4.20
CA GLU A 274 10.49 -29.74 3.98
C GLU A 274 10.23 -30.11 2.51
N ARG A 275 9.13 -29.60 1.94
CA ARG A 275 8.77 -29.83 0.54
C ARG A 275 9.79 -29.24 -0.42
N ASN A 276 10.24 -28.02 -0.17
CA ASN A 276 11.27 -27.36 -0.99
C ASN A 276 12.61 -28.12 -0.92
N GLN A 277 12.99 -28.64 0.25
CA GLN A 277 14.18 -29.49 0.41
C GLN A 277 14.07 -30.78 -0.42
N LYS A 278 12.90 -31.44 -0.36
CA LYS A 278 12.60 -32.65 -1.14
C LYS A 278 12.64 -32.38 -2.64
N GLU A 279 11.99 -31.32 -3.10
CA GLU A 279 11.98 -30.89 -4.51
C GLU A 279 13.38 -30.51 -5.01
N THR A 280 14.17 -29.80 -4.20
CA THR A 280 15.55 -29.43 -4.54
C THR A 280 16.42 -30.66 -4.72
N LEU A 281 16.30 -31.65 -3.83
CA LEU A 281 17.06 -32.90 -3.94
C LEU A 281 16.63 -33.70 -5.19
N ALA A 282 15.32 -33.77 -5.44
CA ALA A 282 14.76 -34.43 -6.61
C ALA A 282 15.21 -33.75 -7.93
N TRP A 283 15.25 -32.41 -7.96
CA TRP A 283 15.73 -31.65 -9.10
C TRP A 283 17.21 -31.91 -9.35
N ARG A 284 18.06 -31.85 -8.32
CA ARG A 284 19.50 -32.16 -8.45
C ARG A 284 19.72 -33.58 -8.98
N ALA A 285 18.98 -34.56 -8.46
CA ALA A 285 19.05 -35.94 -8.93
C ALA A 285 18.74 -36.06 -10.43
N ARG A 286 17.71 -35.36 -10.92
CA ARG A 286 17.36 -35.31 -12.35
C ARG A 286 18.42 -34.61 -13.20
N THR A 287 18.97 -33.50 -12.72
CA THR A 287 19.98 -32.71 -13.43
C THR A 287 21.31 -33.45 -13.58
N PHE A 288 21.75 -34.16 -12.54
CA PHE A 288 23.02 -34.90 -12.53
C PHE A 288 22.89 -36.37 -12.92
N GLY A 289 21.67 -36.89 -13.11
CA GLY A 289 21.42 -38.28 -13.49
C GLY A 289 21.69 -39.31 -12.38
N ASP A 290 21.62 -38.90 -11.12
CA ASP A 290 21.92 -39.74 -9.95
C ASP A 290 20.64 -40.45 -9.44
N ALA A 291 20.55 -41.77 -9.69
CA ALA A 291 19.41 -42.59 -9.29
C ALA A 291 19.31 -42.77 -7.76
N GLU A 292 20.44 -42.80 -7.03
CA GLU A 292 20.43 -42.95 -5.58
C GLU A 292 19.85 -41.69 -4.91
N MET A 293 20.29 -40.52 -5.39
CA MET A 293 19.77 -39.24 -4.93
C MET A 293 18.26 -39.11 -5.21
N TRP A 294 17.79 -39.62 -6.35
CA TRP A 294 16.37 -39.66 -6.70
C TRP A 294 15.55 -40.49 -5.70
N HIS A 295 16.00 -41.72 -5.41
CA HIS A 295 15.34 -42.58 -4.42
C HIS A 295 15.37 -42.00 -3.00
N ARG A 296 16.47 -41.32 -2.63
CA ARG A 296 16.58 -40.60 -1.36
C ARG A 296 15.57 -39.45 -1.29
N ALA A 297 15.41 -38.67 -2.36
CA ALA A 297 14.43 -37.60 -2.43
C ALA A 297 13.00 -38.14 -2.26
N GLN A 298 12.65 -39.25 -2.93
CA GLN A 298 11.30 -39.83 -2.81
C GLN A 298 10.98 -40.30 -1.39
N ARG A 299 11.95 -40.92 -0.70
CA ARG A 299 11.81 -41.43 0.68
C ARG A 299 11.99 -40.36 1.76
N MET A 300 12.28 -39.12 1.39
CA MET A 300 12.38 -38.02 2.36
C MET A 300 11.03 -37.79 3.03
N ALA A 301 11.01 -37.95 4.35
CA ALA A 301 9.84 -37.73 5.19
C ALA A 301 9.52 -36.23 5.29
N THR A 302 8.23 -35.92 5.38
CA THR A 302 7.70 -34.55 5.48
C THR A 302 6.75 -34.48 6.68
N PRO A 303 7.25 -34.66 7.92
CA PRO A 303 6.40 -34.84 9.09
C PRO A 303 5.50 -33.62 9.36
N SER A 304 5.96 -32.41 9.07
CA SER A 304 5.14 -31.21 9.25
C SER A 304 4.00 -31.15 8.21
N CYS A 305 4.26 -31.58 6.97
CA CYS A 305 3.22 -31.71 5.95
C CYS A 305 2.21 -32.80 6.29
N ASP A 306 2.68 -33.96 6.77
CA ASP A 306 1.84 -35.09 7.14
C ASP A 306 0.92 -34.70 8.30
N ARG A 307 1.45 -34.00 9.31
CA ARG A 307 0.67 -33.47 10.43
C ARG A 307 -0.35 -32.43 9.98
N LEU A 308 0.03 -31.53 9.09
CA LEU A 308 -0.88 -30.54 8.53
C LEU A 308 -2.03 -31.21 7.76
N GLN A 309 -1.74 -32.26 6.99
CA GLN A 309 -2.76 -33.03 6.29
C GLN A 309 -3.74 -33.71 7.25
N GLN A 310 -3.27 -34.24 8.39
CA GLN A 310 -4.14 -34.82 9.43
C GLN A 310 -5.08 -33.79 10.07
N ILE A 311 -4.69 -32.53 10.16
CA ILE A 311 -5.52 -31.46 10.74
C ILE A 311 -6.64 -31.05 9.76
N TYR A 312 -6.40 -31.14 8.45
CA TYR A 312 -7.36 -30.76 7.41
C TYR A 312 -8.14 -31.94 6.79
N SER A 313 -7.85 -33.17 7.21
CA SER A 313 -8.55 -34.39 6.76
C SER A 313 -9.82 -34.63 7.56
#